data_AF-C0PZE9-F1
#
_entry.id   AF-C0PZE9-F1
#
_cell.length_a   1.000
_cell.length_b   1.000
_cell.length_c   1.000
_cell.angle_alpha   90.00
_cell.angle_beta   90.00
_cell.angle_gamma   90.00
#
_symmetry.space_group_name_H-M   'P 1'
#
loop_
_entity.id
_entity.type
_entity.pdbx_description
1 polymer ?
#
loop_
_entity_poly.entity_id
_entity_poly.type
_entity_poly.pdbx_seq_one_letter_code
_entity_poly.pdbx_strand_id
1 'polypeptide(L)'
;MVRHSDYAELEDKYAALAADNDKAMESLKQADAVVKLAHEKFSALASENAGLKSALNDILQPDAAVLERNHRVRALDAMETPATDAFLAEVRASGVDAAIEHLHKKFGGTGHIGVSVMALEWLAQEIRKGGAA
;
A
#
# COMPACT_ATOMS: atom_id res chain seq x y z
N MET A 1 56.46 -10.50 10.00
CA MET A 1 56.52 -9.07 9.72
C MET A 1 55.28 -8.73 8.91
N VAL A 2 54.31 -8.03 9.49
CA VAL A 2 53.10 -7.56 8.77
C VAL A 2 53.57 -6.60 7.69
N ARG A 3 53.16 -6.82 6.44
CA ARG A 3 53.54 -5.98 5.32
C ARG A 3 52.52 -4.85 5.18
N HIS A 4 52.94 -3.70 4.66
CA HIS A 4 52.02 -2.57 4.44
C HIS A 4 50.83 -2.93 3.53
N SER A 5 51.00 -3.93 2.64
CA SER A 5 49.94 -4.53 1.84
C SER A 5 48.80 -5.13 2.67
N ASP A 6 49.12 -5.69 3.84
CA ASP A 6 48.14 -6.37 4.69
C ASP A 6 47.20 -5.35 5.37
N TYR A 7 47.68 -4.11 5.57
CA TYR A 7 46.86 -2.99 6.06
C TYR A 7 45.97 -2.40 4.97
N ALA A 8 46.47 -2.26 3.74
CA ALA A 8 45.67 -1.76 2.62
C ALA A 8 44.48 -2.70 2.32
N GLU A 9 44.72 -4.02 2.30
CA GLU A 9 43.64 -5.01 2.11
C GLU A 9 42.61 -5.00 3.25
N LEU A 10 43.03 -4.66 4.48
CA LEU A 10 42.12 -4.57 5.62
C LEU A 10 41.26 -3.29 5.55
N GLU A 11 41.85 -2.17 5.13
CA GLU A 11 41.14 -0.91 4.88
C GLU A 11 40.08 -1.09 3.77
N ASP A 12 40.43 -1.75 2.67
CA ASP A 12 39.50 -2.04 1.58
C ASP A 12 38.32 -2.93 2.05
N LYS A 13 38.60 -3.98 2.82
CA LYS A 13 37.56 -4.85 3.40
C LYS A 13 36.68 -4.10 4.39
N TYR A 14 37.26 -3.20 5.20
CA TYR A 14 36.50 -2.38 6.13
C TYR A 14 35.58 -1.40 5.39
N ALA A 15 36.08 -0.76 4.33
CA ALA A 15 35.28 0.14 3.49
C ALA A 15 34.13 -0.59 2.79
N ALA A 16 34.37 -1.79 2.26
CA ALA A 16 33.33 -2.62 1.66
C ALA A 16 32.27 -3.04 2.70
N LEU A 17 32.69 -3.46 3.89
CA LEU A 17 31.79 -3.83 4.98
C LEU A 17 30.96 -2.65 5.48
N ALA A 18 31.55 -1.45 5.55
CA ALA A 18 30.85 -0.23 5.91
C ALA A 18 29.75 0.10 4.88
N ALA A 19 30.09 0.04 3.59
CA ALA A 19 29.13 0.27 2.51
C ALA A 19 27.98 -0.76 2.49
N ASP A 20 28.28 -2.04 2.72
CA ASP A 20 27.27 -3.08 2.82
C ASP A 20 26.37 -2.90 4.05
N ASN A 21 26.93 -2.50 5.20
CA ASN A 21 26.15 -2.16 6.39
C ASN A 21 25.23 -0.96 6.16
N ASP A 22 25.70 0.08 5.48
CA ASP A 22 24.88 1.25 5.13
C ASP A 22 23.70 0.85 4.24
N LYS A 23 23.95 0.01 3.23
CA LYS A 23 22.92 -0.53 2.34
C LYS A 23 21.92 -1.41 3.08
N ALA A 24 22.39 -2.24 4.01
CA ALA A 24 21.55 -3.08 4.85
C ALA A 24 20.67 -2.24 5.79
N MET A 25 21.23 -1.21 6.43
CA MET A 25 20.46 -0.27 7.26
C MET A 25 19.38 0.43 6.46
N GLU A 26 19.67 0.85 5.23
CA GLU A 26 18.67 1.52 4.39
C GLU A 26 17.56 0.57 3.95
N SER A 27 17.91 -0.67 3.59
CA SER A 27 16.93 -1.72 3.26
C SER A 27 16.02 -2.04 4.45
N LEU A 28 16.59 -2.09 5.66
CA LEU A 28 15.82 -2.31 6.89
C LEU A 28 14.84 -1.17 7.19
N LYS A 29 15.24 0.09 7.00
CA LYS A 29 14.33 1.24 7.17
C LYS A 29 13.18 1.19 6.18
N GLN A 30 13.46 0.84 4.91
CA GLN A 30 12.42 0.69 3.90
C GLN A 30 11.44 -0.43 4.25
N ALA A 31 11.96 -1.57 4.71
CA ALA A 31 11.11 -2.68 5.15
C ALA A 31 10.23 -2.31 6.36
N ASP A 32 10.79 -1.60 7.34
CA ASP A 32 10.04 -1.11 8.51
C ASP A 32 8.90 -0.18 8.10
N ALA A 33 9.16 0.76 7.19
CA ALA A 33 8.14 1.65 6.64
C ALA A 33 6.99 0.88 5.94
N VAL A 34 7.33 -0.15 5.16
CA VAL A 34 6.33 -1.00 4.49
C VAL A 34 5.49 -1.77 5.50
N VAL A 35 6.12 -2.36 6.53
CA VAL A 35 5.42 -3.11 7.59
C VAL A 35 4.48 -2.19 8.37
N LYS A 36 4.94 -1.00 8.74
CA LYS A 36 4.14 -0.02 9.48
C LYS A 36 2.89 0.39 8.68
N LEU A 37 3.08 0.73 7.42
CA LEU A 37 1.98 1.15 6.54
C LEU A 37 0.99 0.01 6.27
N ALA A 38 1.46 -1.24 6.14
CA ALA A 38 0.59 -2.41 6.07
C ALA A 38 -0.21 -2.59 7.38
N HIS A 39 0.45 -2.46 8.53
CA HIS A 39 -0.21 -2.58 9.83
C HIS A 39 -1.31 -1.53 10.03
N GLU A 40 -1.05 -0.27 9.66
CA GLU A 40 -2.03 0.81 9.72
C GLU A 40 -3.29 0.50 8.88
N LYS A 41 -3.12 0.01 7.65
CA LYS A 41 -4.25 -0.36 6.77
C LYS A 41 -5.06 -1.54 7.29
N PHE A 42 -4.38 -2.61 7.71
CA PHE A 42 -5.08 -3.78 8.24
C PHE A 42 -5.78 -3.46 9.56
N SER A 43 -5.20 -2.59 10.39
CA SER A 43 -5.84 -2.09 11.61
C SER A 43 -7.12 -1.30 11.28
N ALA A 44 -7.08 -0.41 10.28
CA ALA A 44 -8.27 0.33 9.83
C ALA A 44 -9.37 -0.59 9.31
N LEU A 45 -9.02 -1.58 8.45
CA LEU A 45 -9.97 -2.59 7.97
C LEU A 45 -10.53 -3.46 9.10
N ALA A 46 -9.71 -3.83 10.08
CA ALA A 46 -10.16 -4.61 11.23
C ALA A 46 -11.13 -3.80 12.12
N SER A 47 -10.85 -2.51 12.33
CA SER A 47 -11.72 -1.60 13.07
C SER A 47 -13.07 -1.39 12.36
N GLU A 48 -13.04 -1.16 11.04
CA GLU A 48 -14.25 -1.08 10.22
C GLU A 48 -15.05 -2.38 10.29
N ASN A 49 -14.41 -3.54 10.10
CA ASN A 49 -15.07 -4.84 10.20
C ASN A 49 -15.71 -5.09 11.59
N ALA A 50 -15.06 -4.65 12.67
CA ALA A 50 -15.62 -4.74 14.03
C ALA A 50 -16.85 -3.83 14.17
N GLY A 51 -16.80 -2.60 13.64
CA GLY A 51 -17.93 -1.66 13.62
C GLY A 51 -19.11 -2.19 12.81
N LEU A 52 -18.86 -2.72 11.61
CA LEU A 52 -19.89 -3.34 10.76
C LEU A 52 -20.57 -4.52 11.46
N LYS A 53 -19.79 -5.39 12.12
CA LYS A 53 -20.34 -6.52 12.89
C LYS A 53 -21.19 -6.05 14.07
N SER A 54 -20.76 -5.00 14.78
CA SER A 54 -21.55 -4.42 15.88
C SER A 54 -22.86 -3.83 15.36
N ALA A 55 -22.81 -2.99 14.33
CA ALA A 55 -23.98 -2.38 13.73
C ALA A 55 -24.97 -3.43 13.19
N LEU A 56 -24.46 -4.48 12.54
CA LEU A 56 -25.29 -5.60 12.09
C LEU A 56 -25.96 -6.33 13.25
N ASN A 57 -25.22 -6.56 14.35
CA ASN A 57 -25.77 -7.20 15.54
C ASN A 57 -26.89 -6.35 16.17
N ASP A 58 -26.76 -5.02 16.17
CA ASP A 58 -27.79 -4.10 16.67
C ASP A 58 -29.04 -4.10 15.79
N ILE A 59 -28.88 -4.12 14.46
CA ILE A 59 -29.98 -4.17 13.48
C ILE A 59 -30.75 -5.50 13.55
N LEU A 60 -30.05 -6.60 13.87
CA LEU A 60 -30.60 -7.95 13.83
C LEU A 60 -31.10 -8.47 15.20
N GLN A 61 -31.00 -7.66 16.27
CA GLN A 61 -31.50 -8.07 17.59
C GLN A 61 -32.99 -8.49 17.52
N PRO A 62 -33.40 -9.60 18.17
CA PRO A 62 -34.79 -10.06 18.17
C PRO A 62 -35.76 -9.05 18.81
N ASP A 63 -35.28 -8.21 19.72
CA ASP A 63 -36.04 -7.14 20.38
C ASP A 63 -36.15 -5.87 19.52
N ALA A 64 -35.42 -5.78 18.39
CA ALA A 64 -35.56 -4.73 17.38
C ALA A 64 -36.84 -4.88 16.53
N ALA A 65 -37.92 -5.35 17.16
CA ALA A 65 -39.28 -5.47 16.61
C ALA A 65 -39.86 -4.12 16.11
N VAL A 66 -39.14 -3.02 16.26
CA VAL A 66 -39.54 -1.67 15.85
C VAL A 66 -39.14 -1.33 14.40
N LEU A 67 -38.08 -1.90 13.84
CA LEU A 67 -37.75 -1.70 12.43
C LEU A 67 -38.44 -2.74 11.56
N GLU A 68 -39.44 -2.30 10.79
CA GLU A 68 -39.90 -3.04 9.60
C GLU A 68 -38.71 -3.41 8.72
N ARG A 69 -38.79 -4.55 8.02
CA ARG A 69 -37.76 -5.04 7.10
C ARG A 69 -37.19 -3.93 6.20
N ASN A 70 -38.05 -3.05 5.68
CA ASN A 70 -37.67 -1.94 4.80
C ASN A 70 -36.72 -0.93 5.47
N HIS A 71 -36.89 -0.67 6.77
CA HIS A 71 -35.99 0.22 7.50
C HIS A 71 -34.62 -0.43 7.74
N ARG A 72 -34.56 -1.75 7.95
CA ARG A 72 -33.29 -2.47 8.11
C ARG A 72 -32.48 -2.49 6.83
N VAL A 73 -33.16 -2.69 5.69
CA VAL A 73 -32.53 -2.61 4.36
C VAL A 73 -31.94 -1.22 4.13
N ARG A 74 -32.70 -0.15 4.40
CA ARG A 74 -32.17 1.21 4.28
C ARG A 74 -31.01 1.50 5.23
N ALA A 75 -31.05 0.97 6.45
CA ALA A 75 -29.95 1.13 7.40
C ALA A 75 -28.67 0.43 6.92
N LEU A 76 -28.80 -0.77 6.33
CA LEU A 76 -27.67 -1.48 5.73
C LEU A 76 -27.13 -0.77 4.48
N ASP A 77 -28.01 -0.27 3.61
CA ASP A 77 -27.61 0.48 2.40
C ASP A 77 -26.90 1.80 2.73
N ALA A 78 -27.17 2.39 3.91
CA ALA A 78 -26.53 3.61 4.37
C ALA A 78 -25.19 3.37 5.09
N MET A 79 -24.77 2.12 5.30
CA MET A 79 -23.48 1.81 5.92
C MET A 79 -22.35 2.03 4.91
N GLU A 80 -21.49 2.99 5.22
CA GLU A 80 -20.29 3.26 4.43
C GLU A 80 -19.11 2.38 4.88
N THR A 81 -18.19 2.12 3.96
CA THR A 81 -16.97 1.33 4.21
C THR A 81 -15.72 2.06 3.72
N PRO A 82 -15.40 3.24 4.30
CA PRO A 82 -14.33 4.11 3.81
C PRO A 82 -12.95 3.46 3.84
N ALA A 83 -12.65 2.58 4.80
CA ALA A 83 -11.37 1.86 4.86
C ALA A 83 -11.28 0.80 3.75
N THR A 84 -12.38 0.09 3.49
CA THR A 84 -12.47 -0.83 2.33
C THR A 84 -12.37 -0.07 1.01
N ASP A 85 -13.04 1.08 0.87
CA ASP A 85 -12.99 1.90 -0.34
C ASP A 85 -11.57 2.43 -0.62
N ALA A 86 -10.89 2.92 0.42
CA ALA A 86 -9.50 3.35 0.33
C ALA A 86 -8.56 2.19 -0.03
N PHE A 87 -8.78 1.00 0.55
CA PHE A 87 -8.00 -0.18 0.20
C PHE A 87 -8.22 -0.61 -1.26
N LEU A 88 -9.46 -0.61 -1.75
CA LEU A 88 -9.77 -0.95 -3.14
C LEU A 88 -9.21 0.08 -4.13
N ALA A 89 -9.28 1.36 -3.78
CA ALA A 89 -8.61 2.43 -4.53
C ALA A 89 -7.11 2.17 -4.65
N GLU A 90 -6.44 1.82 -3.56
CA GLU A 90 -5.03 1.49 -3.61
C GLU A 90 -4.72 0.26 -4.47
N VAL A 91 -5.50 -0.82 -4.36
CA VAL A 91 -5.33 -2.02 -5.19
C VAL A 91 -5.48 -1.69 -6.68
N ARG A 92 -6.45 -0.84 -7.03
CA ARG A 92 -6.62 -0.35 -8.41
C ARG A 92 -5.41 0.47 -8.87
N ALA A 93 -4.93 1.40 -8.05
CA ALA A 93 -3.75 2.21 -8.36
C ALA A 93 -2.47 1.35 -8.50
N SER A 94 -2.31 0.33 -7.66
CA SER A 94 -1.22 -0.64 -7.76
C SER A 94 -1.23 -1.40 -9.09
N GLY A 95 -2.42 -1.73 -9.60
CA GLY A 95 -2.57 -2.29 -10.95
C GLY A 95 -2.09 -1.35 -12.06
N VAL A 96 -2.31 -0.04 -11.91
CA VAL A 96 -1.80 0.99 -12.83
C VAL A 96 -0.27 1.10 -12.72
N ASP A 97 0.29 1.06 -11.52
CA ASP A 97 1.74 1.06 -11.30
C ASP A 97 2.40 -0.14 -11.98
N ALA A 98 1.80 -1.34 -11.88
CA ALA A 98 2.29 -2.54 -12.57
C ALA A 98 2.22 -2.41 -14.11
N ALA A 99 1.20 -1.72 -14.63
CA ALA A 99 1.10 -1.44 -16.07
C ALA A 99 2.20 -0.46 -16.53
N ILE A 100 2.50 0.57 -15.74
CA ILE A 100 3.61 1.51 -15.99
C ILE A 100 4.94 0.76 -16.01
N GLU A 101 5.21 -0.10 -15.02
CA GLU A 101 6.43 -0.91 -14.99
C GLU A 101 6.55 -1.80 -16.23
N HIS A 102 5.46 -2.43 -16.66
CA HIS A 102 5.43 -3.22 -17.88
C HIS A 102 5.77 -2.40 -19.13
N LEU A 103 5.24 -1.17 -19.23
CA LEU A 103 5.55 -0.26 -20.33
C LEU A 103 7.03 0.15 -20.33
N HIS A 104 7.59 0.51 -19.17
CA HIS A 104 9.02 0.80 -19.04
C HIS A 104 9.88 -0.39 -19.46
N LYS A 105 9.53 -1.61 -19.05
CA LYS A 105 10.27 -2.82 -19.42
C LYS A 105 10.22 -3.11 -20.92
N LYS A 106 9.06 -2.89 -21.56
CA LYS A 106 8.85 -3.23 -22.97
C LYS A 106 9.37 -2.14 -23.93
N PHE A 107 9.35 -0.88 -23.51
CA PHE A 107 9.56 0.26 -24.39
C PHE A 107 10.55 1.31 -23.85
N GLY A 108 11.24 1.06 -22.74
CA GLY A 108 12.13 2.02 -22.05
C GLY A 108 13.31 2.57 -22.85
N GLY A 109 13.51 2.13 -24.10
CA GLY A 109 14.53 2.65 -25.02
C GLY A 109 13.97 3.33 -26.27
N THR A 110 12.65 3.38 -26.47
CA THR A 110 12.06 3.91 -27.71
C THR A 110 11.79 5.40 -27.66
N GLY A 111 11.79 6.04 -26.49
CA GLY A 111 11.55 7.47 -26.31
C GLY A 111 10.09 7.92 -26.50
N HIS A 112 9.16 7.02 -26.85
CA HIS A 112 7.78 7.36 -27.23
C HIS A 112 6.73 7.04 -26.14
N ILE A 113 7.15 6.72 -24.91
CA ILE A 113 6.22 6.31 -23.83
C ILE A 113 5.99 7.37 -22.74
N GLY A 114 6.75 8.48 -22.75
CA GLY A 114 6.72 9.46 -21.65
C GLY A 114 5.34 10.05 -21.38
N VAL A 115 4.63 10.50 -22.42
CA VAL A 115 3.28 11.08 -22.27
C VAL A 115 2.28 10.06 -21.71
N SER A 116 2.32 8.83 -22.22
CA SER A 116 1.43 7.75 -21.77
C SER A 116 1.72 7.34 -20.33
N VAL A 117 3.00 7.27 -19.94
CA VAL A 117 3.41 6.97 -18.56
C VAL A 117 2.95 8.07 -17.61
N MET A 118 3.18 9.35 -17.96
CA MET A 118 2.74 10.47 -17.14
C MET A 118 1.21 10.49 -16.93
N ALA A 119 0.44 10.15 -17.98
CA ALA A 119 -1.01 10.05 -17.86
C ALA A 119 -1.45 8.92 -16.92
N LEU A 120 -0.77 7.78 -16.95
CA LEU A 120 -1.03 6.66 -16.05
C LEU A 120 -0.59 6.98 -14.61
N GLU A 121 0.54 7.66 -14.42
CA GLU A 121 1.00 8.12 -13.10
C GLU A 121 -0.03 9.06 -12.48
N TRP A 122 -0.57 9.98 -13.28
CA TRP A 122 -1.64 10.88 -12.85
C TRP A 122 -2.91 10.10 -12.47
N LEU A 123 -3.35 9.14 -13.31
CA LEU A 123 -4.50 8.29 -13.04
C LEU A 123 -4.32 7.50 -11.73
N ALA A 124 -3.15 6.92 -11.50
CA ALA A 124 -2.85 6.19 -10.27
C ALA A 124 -2.98 7.09 -9.03
N GLN A 125 -2.51 8.34 -9.12
CA GLN A 125 -2.67 9.30 -8.01
C GLN A 125 -4.13 9.70 -7.78
N GLU A 126 -4.91 9.84 -8.85
CA GLU A 126 -6.32 10.20 -8.75
C GLU A 126 -7.15 9.07 -8.14
N ILE A 127 -6.89 7.83 -8.55
CA ILE A 127 -7.52 6.64 -7.96
C ILE A 127 -7.21 6.57 -6.45
N ARG A 128 -5.96 6.82 -6.02
CA ARG A 128 -5.60 6.83 -4.58
C ARG A 128 -6.35 7.88 -3.76
N LYS A 129 -6.80 8.96 -4.39
CA LYS A 129 -7.63 10.00 -3.75
C LYS A 129 -9.13 9.68 -3.76
N GLY A 130 -9.52 8.52 -4.30
CA GLY A 130 -10.92 8.14 -4.47
C GLY A 130 -11.57 8.66 -5.75
N GLY A 131 -10.79 9.20 -6.69
CA GLY A 131 -11.30 9.57 -8.01
C GLY A 131 -11.74 8.34 -8.82
N ALA A 132 -12.74 8.53 -9.68
CA ALA A 132 -13.19 7.49 -10.61
C ALA A 132 -12.12 7.25 -11.69
N ALA A 133 -11.85 5.98 -11.98
CA ALA A 133 -11.04 5.56 -13.12
C ALA A 133 -11.84 5.59 -14.42
#